data_AF-A0A8J6XLN6-F1
#
_entry.id   AF-A0A8J6XLN6-F1
#
_cell.length_a   1.000
_cell.length_b   1.000
_cell.length_c   1.000
_cell.angle_alpha   90.00
_cell.angle_beta   90.00
_cell.angle_gamma   90.00
#
_symmetry.space_group_name_H-M   'P 1'
#
loop_
_entity.id
_entity.type
_entity.pdbx_description
1 polymer ?
#
loop_
_entity_poly.entity_id
_entity_poly.type
_entity_poly.pdbx_seq_one_letter_code
_entity_poly.pdbx_strand_id
1 'polypeptide(L)'
;MAIINDIKMPVKKSSKSKKTPPSQMLRVPTPLIEAVKELSRLHRLGQTNAVLLGLQSLISNIDSNTDSDIGASETVKQLQLRLEKLESRFDSDIDSKSILKSVTNLEEKLEALTTRLAQLEGAMMVLQRNNSGAKRSSRSYPNQYYQREAPQLQPFEEKNLALRLVTDVATLRQKRETMTEKEFVRWCKDRDPSSMGWRYEEKDKLYYPVK
;
A
#
# COMPACT_ATOMS: atom_id res chain seq x y z
N MET A 1 94.01 -33.42 -15.80
CA MET A 1 92.95 -32.40 -15.76
C MET A 1 91.79 -32.98 -14.97
N ALA A 2 91.20 -32.41 -13.93
CA ALA A 2 91.38 -31.13 -13.24
C ALA A 2 90.83 -31.29 -11.79
N ILE A 3 91.58 -30.73 -10.84
CA ILE A 3 91.18 -30.03 -9.60
C ILE A 3 90.01 -30.61 -8.78
N ILE A 4 90.38 -31.26 -7.67
CA ILE A 4 89.54 -31.44 -6.47
C ILE A 4 89.40 -30.06 -5.82
N ASN A 5 88.20 -29.47 -5.85
CA ASN A 5 87.88 -28.29 -5.05
C ASN A 5 87.14 -28.75 -3.79
N ASP A 6 87.76 -28.48 -2.65
CA ASP A 6 87.19 -28.52 -1.31
C ASP A 6 85.90 -27.71 -1.23
N ILE A 7 84.75 -28.38 -1.08
CA ILE A 7 83.54 -27.75 -0.55
C ILE A 7 83.44 -28.14 0.92
N LYS A 8 84.09 -27.31 1.75
CA LYS A 8 83.95 -27.30 3.20
C LYS A 8 82.50 -26.93 3.54
N MET A 9 81.68 -27.93 3.83
CA MET A 9 80.33 -27.72 4.37
C MET A 9 80.43 -26.89 5.66
N PRO A 10 79.73 -25.76 5.79
CA PRO A 10 79.78 -24.95 6.99
C PRO A 10 79.17 -25.75 8.14
N VAL A 11 79.96 -25.97 9.19
CA VAL A 11 79.48 -26.46 10.49
C VAL A 11 78.39 -25.49 10.94
N LYS A 12 77.13 -25.93 10.91
CA LYS A 12 76.00 -25.18 11.47
C LYS A 12 76.28 -24.98 12.96
N LYS A 13 76.69 -23.77 13.31
CA LYS A 13 76.68 -23.26 14.69
C LYS A 13 75.31 -23.59 15.28
N SER A 14 75.30 -24.19 16.47
CA SER A 14 74.07 -24.46 17.21
C SER A 14 73.35 -23.13 17.45
N SER A 15 72.39 -22.81 16.60
CA SER A 15 71.48 -21.70 16.86
C SER A 15 70.71 -22.09 18.11
N LYS A 16 70.91 -21.31 19.18
CA LYS A 16 70.12 -21.38 20.41
C LYS A 16 68.67 -21.59 20.00
N SER A 17 68.09 -22.72 20.37
CA SER A 17 66.68 -23.02 20.13
C SER A 17 65.89 -21.89 20.77
N LYS A 18 65.37 -20.97 19.94
CA LYS A 18 64.38 -20.01 20.40
C LYS A 18 63.25 -20.87 20.94
N LYS A 19 63.09 -20.89 22.27
CA LYS A 19 62.01 -21.62 22.94
C LYS A 19 60.73 -21.26 22.19
N THR A 20 60.05 -22.27 21.66
CA THR A 20 58.77 -22.04 20.99
C THR A 20 57.85 -21.35 21.99
N PRO A 21 57.14 -20.29 21.57
CA PRO A 21 56.18 -19.66 22.45
C PRO A 21 55.19 -20.72 22.98
N PRO A 22 54.75 -20.59 24.24
CA PRO A 22 53.80 -21.54 24.81
C PRO A 22 52.55 -21.59 23.92
N SER A 23 52.02 -22.80 23.73
CA SER A 23 50.84 -23.03 22.90
C SER A 23 49.70 -22.12 23.35
N GLN A 24 49.16 -21.31 22.44
CA GLN A 24 47.97 -20.51 22.73
C GLN A 24 46.78 -21.44 22.89
N MET A 25 46.07 -21.34 24.01
CA MET A 25 44.88 -22.13 24.29
C MET A 25 43.69 -21.54 23.52
N LEU A 26 43.54 -21.95 22.27
CA LEU A 26 42.33 -21.67 21.51
C LEU A 26 41.21 -22.59 22.03
N ARG A 27 40.11 -21.99 22.48
CA ARG A 27 38.95 -22.74 22.94
C ARG A 27 38.29 -23.40 21.73
N VAL A 28 38.26 -24.73 21.73
CA VAL A 28 37.61 -25.51 20.67
C VAL A 28 36.10 -25.51 20.93
N PRO A 29 35.25 -25.20 19.92
CA PRO A 29 33.80 -25.37 20.03
C PRO A 29 33.43 -26.80 20.41
N THR A 30 32.43 -26.97 21.30
CA THR A 30 32.01 -28.27 21.84
C THR A 30 31.85 -29.39 20.79
N PRO A 31 31.22 -29.13 19.62
CA PRO A 31 31.05 -30.17 18.59
C PRO A 31 32.37 -30.65 17.96
N LEU A 32 33.42 -29.84 17.99
CA LEU A 32 34.71 -30.12 17.34
C LEU A 32 35.72 -30.76 18.29
N ILE A 33 35.40 -30.89 19.58
CA ILE A 33 36.35 -31.34 20.62
C ILE A 33 36.89 -32.75 20.30
N GLU A 34 36.03 -33.71 19.97
CA GLU A 34 36.46 -35.10 19.75
C GLU A 34 37.30 -35.26 18.48
N ALA A 35 36.91 -34.59 17.39
CA ALA A 35 37.68 -34.58 16.15
C ALA A 35 39.07 -33.94 16.34
N VAL A 36 39.13 -32.80 17.05
CA VAL A 36 40.39 -32.10 17.33
C VAL A 36 41.29 -32.89 18.28
N LYS A 37 40.73 -33.64 19.25
CA LYS A 37 41.50 -34.56 20.11
C LYS A 37 42.18 -35.65 19.30
N GLU A 38 41.47 -36.32 18.40
CA GLU A 38 42.05 -37.36 17.55
C GLU A 38 43.12 -36.82 16.60
N LEU A 39 42.87 -35.68 15.97
CA LEU A 39 43.86 -35.02 15.12
C LEU A 39 45.11 -34.60 15.93
N SER A 40 44.93 -34.10 17.15
CA SER A 40 46.04 -33.77 18.06
C SER A 40 46.84 -35.01 18.44
N ARG A 41 46.17 -36.14 18.69
CA ARG A 41 46.82 -37.43 18.97
C ARG A 41 47.65 -37.89 17.78
N LEU A 42 47.09 -37.90 16.57
CA LEU A 42 47.79 -38.28 15.34
C LEU A 42 49.00 -37.39 15.04
N HIS A 43 48.88 -36.08 15.30
CA HIS A 43 49.98 -35.13 15.16
C HIS A 43 51.14 -35.44 16.13
N ARG A 44 50.83 -35.76 17.39
CA ARG A 44 51.86 -36.15 18.39
C ARG A 44 52.57 -37.46 18.02
N LEU A 45 51.89 -38.35 17.29
CA LEU A 45 52.45 -39.60 16.79
C LEU A 45 53.25 -39.43 15.49
N GLY A 46 53.39 -38.20 14.96
CA GLY A 46 54.11 -37.92 13.72
C GLY A 46 53.39 -38.36 12.45
N GLN A 47 52.11 -38.75 12.54
CA GLN A 47 51.30 -39.21 11.40
C GLN A 47 50.67 -38.03 10.64
N THR A 48 51.51 -37.16 10.08
CA THR A 48 51.08 -35.93 9.40
C THR A 48 50.08 -36.17 8.27
N ASN A 49 50.27 -37.22 7.47
CA ASN A 49 49.34 -37.57 6.38
C ASN A 49 47.93 -37.90 6.89
N ALA A 50 47.82 -38.61 8.01
CA ALA A 50 46.54 -38.96 8.61
C ALA A 50 45.82 -37.71 9.18
N VAL A 51 46.59 -36.77 9.72
CA VAL A 51 46.06 -35.47 10.17
C VAL A 51 45.49 -34.66 9.00
N LEU A 52 46.22 -34.60 7.87
CA LEU A 52 45.75 -33.88 6.68
C LEU A 52 44.46 -34.47 6.11
N LEU A 53 44.38 -35.80 6.00
CA LEU A 53 43.18 -36.50 5.54
C LEU A 53 42.00 -36.29 6.50
N GLY A 54 42.25 -36.37 7.81
CA GLY A 54 41.22 -36.14 8.82
C GLY A 54 40.71 -34.69 8.82
N LEU A 55 41.59 -33.71 8.62
CA LEU A 55 41.21 -32.30 8.46
C LEU A 55 40.36 -32.10 7.20
N GLN A 56 40.76 -32.69 6.08
CA GLN A 56 40.00 -32.60 4.83
C GLN A 56 38.60 -33.19 4.98
N SER A 57 38.48 -34.38 5.58
CA SER A 57 37.19 -35.01 5.86
C SER A 57 36.31 -34.16 6.79
N LEU A 58 36.90 -33.56 7.83
CA LEU A 58 36.18 -32.68 8.74
C LEU A 58 35.62 -31.45 8.02
N ILE A 59 36.43 -30.81 7.17
CA ILE A 59 36.00 -29.64 6.39
C ILE A 59 34.88 -30.02 5.42
N SER A 60 35.03 -31.11 4.66
CA SER A 60 33.99 -31.57 3.74
C SER A 60 32.66 -31.90 4.43
N ASN A 61 32.70 -32.45 5.64
CA ASN A 61 31.50 -32.70 6.45
C ASN A 61 30.84 -31.39 6.92
N ILE A 62 31.63 -30.36 7.25
CA ILE A 62 31.10 -29.05 7.64
C ILE A 62 30.42 -28.40 6.42
N ASP A 63 31.11 -28.35 5.28
CA ASP A 63 30.58 -27.72 4.06
C ASP A 63 29.28 -28.39 3.59
N SER A 64 29.22 -29.73 3.62
CA SER A 64 28.02 -30.49 3.23
C SER A 64 26.82 -30.25 4.17
N ASN A 65 27.07 -29.98 5.44
CA ASN A 65 26.01 -29.67 6.41
C ASN A 65 25.59 -28.19 6.37
N THR A 66 26.46 -27.28 5.93
CA THR A 66 26.13 -25.85 5.81
C THR A 66 25.28 -25.51 4.59
N ASP A 67 25.31 -26.34 3.54
CA ASP A 67 24.48 -26.14 2.34
C ASP A 67 23.01 -26.56 2.56
N SER A 68 22.72 -27.21 3.69
CA SER A 68 21.43 -27.84 4.00
C SER A 68 20.70 -27.16 5.16
N ASP A 69 20.44 -25.85 5.14
CA ASP A 69 19.32 -25.33 5.99
C ASP A 69 18.75 -23.95 5.64
N ILE A 70 19.51 -23.05 5.00
CA ILE A 70 18.99 -21.70 4.72
C ILE A 70 17.93 -21.71 3.60
N GLY A 71 18.05 -22.61 2.61
CA GLY A 71 17.04 -22.81 1.56
C GLY A 71 15.98 -23.88 1.87
N ALA A 72 16.16 -24.65 2.94
CA ALA A 72 15.28 -25.78 3.29
C ALA A 72 14.23 -25.41 4.36
N SER A 73 14.41 -24.28 5.06
CA SER A 73 13.41 -23.76 5.98
C SER A 73 12.10 -23.54 5.23
N GLU A 74 11.07 -24.30 5.60
CA GLU A 74 9.69 -24.19 5.10
C GLU A 74 9.21 -22.74 5.04
N THR A 75 9.69 -21.91 5.98
CA THR A 75 9.42 -20.46 6.03
C THR A 75 9.94 -19.71 4.81
N VAL A 76 11.15 -20.03 4.32
CA VAL A 76 11.77 -19.37 3.17
C VAL A 76 11.04 -19.76 1.88
N LYS A 77 10.64 -21.03 1.73
CA LYS A 77 9.81 -21.49 0.61
C LYS A 77 8.43 -20.81 0.61
N GLN A 78 7.81 -20.67 1.79
CA GLN A 78 6.54 -19.95 1.93
C GLN A 78 6.67 -18.46 1.61
N LEU A 79 7.79 -17.83 2.00
CA LEU A 79 8.08 -16.44 1.67
C LEU A 79 8.27 -16.27 0.15
N GLN A 80 8.98 -17.18 -0.50
CA GLN A 80 9.14 -17.18 -1.97
C GLN A 80 7.79 -17.29 -2.68
N LEU A 81 6.95 -18.26 -2.31
CA LEU A 81 5.60 -18.42 -2.89
C LEU A 81 4.71 -17.19 -2.65
N ARG A 82 4.82 -16.54 -1.50
CA ARG A 82 4.09 -15.30 -1.23
C ARG A 82 4.59 -14.14 -2.08
N LEU A 83 5.90 -14.05 -2.32
CA LEU A 83 6.49 -13.02 -3.16
C LEU A 83 6.01 -13.16 -4.61
N GLU A 84 6.07 -14.36 -5.17
CA GLU A 84 5.61 -14.66 -6.53
C GLU A 84 4.11 -14.37 -6.71
N LYS A 85 3.30 -14.69 -5.70
CA LYS A 85 1.87 -14.34 -5.67
C LYS A 85 1.61 -12.83 -5.57
N LEU A 86 2.51 -12.07 -4.95
CA LEU A 86 2.42 -10.61 -4.89
C LEU A 86 2.85 -9.99 -6.22
N GLU A 87 3.95 -10.45 -6.81
CA GLU A 87 4.45 -9.98 -8.10
C GLU A 87 3.43 -10.21 -9.22
N SER A 88 2.81 -11.39 -9.28
CA SER A 88 1.72 -11.67 -10.23
C SER A 88 0.46 -10.80 -10.06
N ARG A 89 0.26 -10.18 -8.90
CA ARG A 89 -0.80 -9.16 -8.72
C ARG A 89 -0.38 -7.79 -9.27
N PHE A 90 0.90 -7.45 -9.15
CA PHE A 90 1.44 -6.19 -9.65
C PHE A 90 1.71 -6.19 -11.16
N ASP A 91 1.95 -7.35 -11.77
CA ASP A 91 2.00 -7.50 -13.24
C ASP A 91 0.64 -7.36 -13.92
N SER A 92 -0.44 -7.17 -13.15
CA SER A 92 -1.72 -6.80 -13.71
C SER A 92 -1.73 -5.31 -14.08
N ASP A 93 -1.35 -5.05 -15.33
CA ASP A 93 -1.53 -3.87 -16.19
C ASP A 93 -2.99 -3.31 -16.24
N ILE A 94 -3.84 -3.80 -15.34
CA ILE A 94 -5.27 -3.53 -15.18
C ILE A 94 -5.50 -2.13 -14.64
N ASP A 95 -4.63 -1.65 -13.72
CA ASP A 95 -4.82 -0.33 -13.12
C ASP A 95 -4.43 0.78 -14.09
N SER A 96 -3.28 0.67 -14.76
CA SER A 96 -2.83 1.64 -15.76
C SER A 96 -3.81 1.80 -16.92
N LYS A 97 -4.31 0.70 -17.50
CA LYS A 97 -5.24 0.75 -18.64
C LYS A 97 -6.63 1.24 -18.25
N SER A 98 -7.09 0.94 -17.03
CA SER A 98 -8.35 1.46 -16.49
C SER A 98 -8.25 2.95 -16.20
N ILE A 99 -7.16 3.38 -15.57
CA ILE A 99 -6.85 4.80 -15.30
C ILE A 99 -6.79 5.56 -16.62
N LEU A 100 -6.07 5.07 -17.64
CA LEU A 100 -5.99 5.71 -18.94
C LEU A 100 -7.37 5.91 -19.59
N LYS A 101 -8.25 4.90 -19.56
CA LYS A 101 -9.63 5.03 -20.08
C LYS A 101 -10.45 6.08 -19.32
N SER A 102 -10.26 6.18 -18.01
CA SER A 102 -10.96 7.18 -17.21
C SER A 102 -10.48 8.60 -17.53
N VAL A 103 -9.17 8.78 -17.74
CA VAL A 103 -8.56 10.05 -18.13
C VAL A 103 -9.04 10.50 -19.49
N THR A 104 -9.02 9.62 -20.50
CA THR A 104 -9.51 9.96 -21.85
C THR A 104 -11.00 10.33 -21.85
N ASN A 105 -11.82 9.65 -21.04
CA ASN A 105 -13.25 9.98 -20.91
C ASN A 105 -13.46 11.37 -20.28
N LEU A 106 -12.63 11.75 -19.32
CA LEU A 106 -12.68 13.06 -18.69
C LEU A 106 -12.22 14.17 -19.65
N GLU A 107 -11.19 13.90 -20.47
CA GLU A 107 -10.73 14.82 -21.52
C GLU A 107 -11.84 15.07 -22.56
N GLU A 108 -12.48 14.00 -23.05
CA GLU A 108 -13.62 14.13 -23.98
C GLU A 108 -14.79 14.94 -23.38
N LYS A 109 -15.10 14.71 -22.10
CA LYS A 109 -16.15 15.48 -21.40
C LYS A 109 -15.78 16.95 -21.22
N LEU A 110 -14.51 17.24 -20.97
CA LEU A 110 -14.01 18.61 -20.87
C LEU A 110 -14.13 19.33 -22.20
N GLU A 111 -13.69 18.71 -23.30
CA GLU A 111 -13.84 19.28 -24.64
C GLU A 111 -15.32 19.51 -25.02
N ALA A 112 -16.20 18.58 -24.65
CA ALA A 112 -17.64 18.74 -24.85
C ALA A 112 -18.24 19.91 -24.03
N LEU A 113 -17.74 20.17 -22.82
CA LEU A 113 -18.17 21.32 -22.03
C LEU A 113 -17.64 22.64 -22.60
N THR A 114 -16.38 22.67 -23.00
CA THR A 114 -15.75 23.85 -23.62
C THR A 114 -16.48 24.26 -24.89
N THR A 115 -16.82 23.31 -25.76
CA THR A 115 -17.58 23.59 -26.99
C THR A 115 -19.00 24.09 -26.70
N ARG A 116 -19.69 23.52 -25.71
CA ARG A 116 -21.01 24.01 -25.27
C ARG A 116 -20.95 25.42 -24.68
N LEU A 117 -19.92 25.73 -23.88
CA LEU A 117 -19.72 27.07 -23.34
C LEU A 117 -19.47 28.09 -24.46
N ALA A 118 -18.61 27.77 -25.43
CA ALA A 118 -18.38 28.63 -26.59
C ALA A 118 -19.67 28.88 -27.40
N GLN A 119 -20.53 27.85 -27.56
CA GLN A 119 -21.83 28.01 -28.20
C GLN A 119 -22.77 28.92 -27.40
N LEU A 120 -22.81 28.77 -26.08
CA LEU A 120 -23.63 29.62 -25.19
C LEU A 120 -23.14 31.08 -25.21
N GLU A 121 -21.82 31.30 -25.20
CA GLU A 121 -21.22 32.62 -25.31
C GLU A 121 -21.58 33.28 -26.64
N GLY A 122 -21.49 32.54 -27.76
CA GLY A 122 -21.92 33.01 -29.07
C GLY A 122 -23.40 33.37 -29.10
N ALA A 123 -24.27 32.53 -28.54
CA ALA A 123 -25.71 32.79 -28.46
C ALA A 123 -26.03 34.02 -27.59
N MET A 124 -25.37 34.19 -26.45
CA MET A 124 -25.53 35.37 -25.60
C MET A 124 -25.08 36.65 -26.29
N MET A 125 -23.98 36.61 -27.05
CA MET A 125 -23.50 37.77 -27.81
C MET A 125 -24.51 38.22 -28.87
N VAL A 126 -25.18 37.28 -29.55
CA VAL A 126 -26.28 37.56 -30.48
C VAL A 126 -27.48 38.18 -29.76
N LEU A 127 -27.89 37.63 -28.61
CA LEU A 127 -29.01 38.16 -27.83
C LEU A 127 -28.74 39.57 -27.28
N GLN A 128 -27.52 39.83 -26.83
CA GLN A 128 -27.10 41.15 -26.35
C GLN A 128 -27.08 42.19 -27.48
N ARG A 129 -26.63 41.80 -28.67
CA ARG A 129 -26.64 42.66 -29.87
C ARG A 129 -28.06 43.00 -30.35
N ASN A 130 -29.02 42.08 -30.17
CA ASN A 130 -30.42 42.30 -30.52
C ASN A 130 -31.19 43.13 -29.48
N ASN A 131 -30.64 43.30 -28.27
CA ASN A 131 -31.28 44.01 -27.15
C ASN A 131 -30.73 45.43 -26.91
N SER A 132 -29.68 45.85 -27.63
CA SER A 132 -29.05 47.17 -27.49
C SER A 132 -29.83 48.33 -28.13
N GLY A 133 -30.97 48.06 -28.78
CA GLY A 133 -31.87 49.08 -29.37
C GLY A 133 -33.11 49.44 -28.52
N ALA A 134 -33.42 48.70 -27.47
CA ALA A 134 -34.64 48.91 -26.69
C ALA A 134 -34.41 49.89 -25.54
N LYS A 135 -34.58 51.19 -25.82
CA LYS A 135 -34.74 52.23 -24.78
C LYS A 135 -35.85 51.81 -23.82
N ARG A 136 -35.48 51.54 -22.57
CA ARG A 136 -36.36 51.03 -21.51
C ARG A 136 -37.39 52.09 -21.10
N SER A 137 -38.60 51.98 -21.66
CA SER A 137 -39.80 52.52 -21.05
C SER A 137 -40.03 51.81 -19.72
N SER A 138 -40.05 52.58 -18.63
CA SER A 138 -40.47 52.12 -17.30
C SER A 138 -41.96 51.75 -17.37
N ARG A 139 -42.24 50.49 -17.69
CA ARG A 139 -43.51 49.85 -17.36
C ARG A 139 -43.18 48.67 -16.47
N SER A 140 -43.61 48.80 -15.22
CA SER A 140 -43.70 47.71 -14.26
C SER A 140 -44.57 46.62 -14.86
N TYR A 141 -43.94 45.58 -15.42
CA TYR A 141 -44.61 44.36 -15.81
C TYR A 141 -44.79 43.49 -14.56
N PRO A 142 -45.99 42.96 -14.29
CA PRO A 142 -46.19 42.01 -13.21
C PRO A 142 -45.34 40.77 -13.51
N ASN A 143 -44.53 40.39 -12.54
CA ASN A 143 -43.50 39.38 -12.66
C ASN A 143 -44.12 37.98 -12.77
N GLN A 144 -44.49 37.57 -13.99
CA GLN A 144 -45.09 36.26 -14.31
C GLN A 144 -44.12 35.07 -14.11
N TYR A 145 -42.87 35.30 -13.73
CA TYR A 145 -41.87 34.24 -13.50
C TYR A 145 -42.01 33.52 -12.14
N TYR A 146 -42.84 34.01 -11.22
CA TYR A 146 -43.05 33.38 -9.91
C TYR A 146 -44.20 32.35 -9.86
N GLN A 147 -44.84 32.05 -10.99
CA GLN A 147 -45.78 30.93 -11.10
C GLN A 147 -45.15 29.75 -11.86
N ARG A 148 -43.92 29.36 -11.48
CA ARG A 148 -43.57 27.95 -11.55
C ARG A 148 -43.94 27.37 -10.21
N GLU A 149 -44.96 26.51 -10.18
CA GLU A 149 -45.19 25.65 -9.03
C GLU A 149 -43.85 24.99 -8.69
N ALA A 150 -43.32 25.26 -7.49
CA ALA A 150 -42.12 24.58 -7.02
C ALA A 150 -42.34 23.07 -7.20
N PRO A 151 -41.40 22.33 -7.83
CA PRO A 151 -41.56 20.90 -8.02
C PRO A 151 -42.01 20.25 -6.70
N GLN A 152 -43.15 19.57 -6.73
CA GLN A 152 -43.70 18.94 -5.53
C GLN A 152 -42.66 17.93 -5.04
N LEU A 153 -42.15 18.14 -3.82
CA LEU A 153 -41.17 17.24 -3.23
C LEU A 153 -41.82 15.86 -3.11
N GLN A 154 -41.17 14.86 -3.71
CA GLN A 154 -41.63 13.48 -3.58
C GLN A 154 -41.29 12.94 -2.19
N PRO A 155 -42.04 11.93 -1.70
CA PRO A 155 -41.68 11.25 -0.46
C PRO A 155 -40.29 10.64 -0.56
N PHE A 156 -39.50 10.77 0.51
CA PHE A 156 -38.14 10.25 0.55
C PHE A 156 -38.02 8.99 1.39
N GLU A 157 -37.17 8.09 0.93
CA GLU A 157 -36.62 7.02 1.77
C GLU A 157 -35.70 7.60 2.84
N GLU A 158 -35.54 6.87 3.93
CA GLU A 158 -34.75 7.27 5.09
C GLU A 158 -33.32 7.71 4.74
N LYS A 159 -32.65 6.99 3.84
CA LYS A 159 -31.30 7.32 3.36
C LYS A 159 -31.26 8.64 2.59
N ASN A 160 -32.26 8.87 1.73
CA ASN A 160 -32.33 10.08 0.89
C ASN A 160 -32.64 11.32 1.73
N LEU A 161 -33.52 11.18 2.73
CA LEU A 161 -33.79 12.26 3.66
C LEU A 161 -32.57 12.56 4.54
N ALA A 162 -31.88 11.54 5.05
CA ALA A 162 -30.68 11.73 5.85
C ALA A 162 -29.60 12.53 5.09
N LEU A 163 -29.37 12.18 3.82
CA LEU A 163 -28.47 12.93 2.92
C LEU A 163 -28.91 14.39 2.75
N ARG A 164 -30.20 14.64 2.51
CA ARG A 164 -30.74 15.99 2.31
C ARG A 164 -30.61 16.86 3.57
N LEU A 165 -30.85 16.29 4.74
CA LEU A 165 -30.72 16.99 6.03
C LEU A 165 -29.26 17.08 6.50
N VAL A 166 -28.31 16.51 5.75
CA VAL A 166 -26.88 16.45 6.10
C VAL A 166 -26.69 15.75 7.45
N THR A 167 -27.36 14.61 7.61
CA THR A 167 -27.34 13.78 8.84
C THR A 167 -27.10 12.32 8.50
N ASP A 168 -26.76 11.52 9.52
CA ASP A 168 -26.69 10.07 9.38
C ASP A 168 -28.05 9.41 9.63
N VAL A 169 -28.28 8.26 8.99
CA VAL A 169 -29.50 7.45 9.12
C VAL A 169 -29.73 7.04 10.57
N ALA A 170 -28.68 6.69 11.32
CA ALA A 170 -28.81 6.34 12.73
C ALA A 170 -29.30 7.53 13.58
N THR A 171 -28.78 8.73 13.30
CA THR A 171 -29.21 9.96 13.98
C THR A 171 -30.66 10.30 13.66
N LEU A 172 -31.06 10.13 12.39
CA LEU A 172 -32.43 10.37 11.94
C LEU A 172 -33.43 9.43 12.64
N ARG A 173 -33.09 8.14 12.78
CA ARG A 173 -33.88 7.16 13.55
C ARG A 173 -34.00 7.54 15.01
N GLN A 174 -32.86 7.81 15.64
CA GLN A 174 -32.82 8.19 17.04
C GLN A 174 -33.68 9.42 17.32
N LYS A 175 -33.60 10.45 16.46
CA LYS A 175 -34.41 11.68 16.60
C LYS A 175 -35.89 11.41 16.41
N ARG A 176 -36.27 10.55 15.46
CA ARG A 176 -37.66 10.12 15.27
C ARG A 176 -38.23 9.38 16.49
N GLU A 177 -37.42 8.55 17.14
CA GLU A 177 -37.85 7.75 18.30
C GLU A 177 -37.84 8.54 19.62
N THR A 178 -36.93 9.51 19.75
CA THR A 178 -36.76 10.29 20.99
C THR A 178 -37.72 11.48 21.07
N MET A 179 -38.08 12.08 19.93
CA MET A 179 -38.86 13.32 19.87
C MET A 179 -40.31 13.05 19.51
N THR A 180 -41.20 13.94 19.91
CA THR A 180 -42.59 13.88 19.41
C THR A 180 -42.62 14.21 17.92
N GLU A 181 -43.63 13.73 17.20
CA GLU A 181 -43.76 13.93 15.75
C GLU A 181 -43.67 15.41 15.34
N LYS A 182 -44.31 16.31 16.10
CA LYS A 182 -44.28 17.76 15.84
C LYS A 182 -42.89 18.35 16.00
N GLU A 183 -42.14 17.89 17.00
CA GLU A 183 -40.77 18.35 17.24
C GLU A 183 -39.81 17.78 16.20
N PHE A 184 -40.03 16.55 15.75
CA PHE A 184 -39.28 15.94 14.66
C PHE A 184 -39.48 16.71 13.34
N VAL A 185 -40.73 17.04 12.99
CA VAL A 185 -41.04 17.86 11.80
C VAL A 185 -40.32 19.21 11.87
N ARG A 186 -40.34 19.87 13.03
CA ARG A 186 -39.61 21.13 13.24
C ARG A 186 -38.10 20.97 13.12
N TRP A 187 -37.54 19.91 13.72
CA TRP A 187 -36.13 19.59 13.65
C TRP A 187 -35.65 19.34 12.21
N CYS A 188 -36.46 18.68 11.39
CA CYS A 188 -36.23 18.52 9.96
C CYS A 188 -36.31 19.86 9.23
N LYS A 189 -37.32 20.69 9.53
CA LYS A 189 -37.53 22.01 8.93
C LYS A 189 -36.34 22.96 9.11
N ASP A 190 -35.74 22.94 10.29
CA ASP A 190 -34.57 23.79 10.62
C ASP A 190 -33.30 23.37 9.87
N ARG A 191 -33.24 22.13 9.36
CA ARG A 191 -32.08 21.56 8.63
C ARG A 191 -32.27 21.51 7.13
N ASP A 192 -33.52 21.46 6.67
CA ASP A 192 -33.83 21.34 5.27
C ASP A 192 -33.49 22.64 4.52
N PRO A 193 -32.72 22.61 3.41
CA PRO A 193 -32.38 23.81 2.64
C PRO A 193 -33.58 24.57 2.09
N SER A 194 -34.73 23.91 1.95
CA SER A 194 -36.00 24.51 1.51
C SER A 194 -36.94 24.83 2.67
N SER A 195 -36.45 24.76 3.92
CA SER A 195 -37.23 24.94 5.15
C SER A 195 -38.52 24.10 5.15
N MET A 196 -38.41 22.86 4.69
CA MET A 196 -39.50 21.88 4.63
C MET A 196 -39.43 20.93 5.82
N GLY A 197 -40.54 20.75 6.53
CA GLY A 197 -40.67 19.71 7.55
C GLY A 197 -40.88 18.34 6.89
N TRP A 198 -40.54 17.27 7.60
CA TRP A 198 -40.71 15.90 7.10
C TRP A 198 -41.40 15.05 8.15
N ARG A 199 -42.48 14.37 7.77
CA ARG A 199 -43.23 13.44 8.62
C ARG A 199 -42.97 12.01 8.16
N TYR A 200 -42.73 11.12 9.11
CA TYR A 200 -42.59 9.69 8.84
C TYR A 200 -43.96 9.00 8.84
N GLU A 201 -44.25 8.19 7.83
CA GLU A 201 -45.42 7.30 7.80
C GLU A 201 -44.96 5.84 7.95
N GLU A 202 -45.54 5.13 8.93
CA GLU A 202 -45.10 3.76 9.26
C GLU A 202 -45.56 2.72 8.22
N LYS A 203 -46.64 3.02 7.50
CA LYS A 203 -47.28 2.09 6.54
C LYS A 203 -46.38 1.76 5.35
N ASP A 204 -45.70 2.76 4.82
CA ASP A 204 -44.82 2.66 3.65
C ASP A 204 -43.35 2.93 3.98
N LYS A 205 -43.05 3.32 5.22
CA LYS A 205 -41.71 3.65 5.72
C LYS A 205 -41.08 4.82 4.96
N LEU A 206 -41.90 5.75 4.46
CA LEU A 206 -41.47 6.94 3.72
C LEU A 206 -41.63 8.22 4.54
N TYR A 207 -40.87 9.24 4.13
CA TYR A 207 -40.94 10.58 4.69
C TYR A 207 -41.65 11.52 3.74
N TYR A 208 -42.74 12.11 4.21
CA TYR A 208 -43.58 13.04 3.46
C TYR A 208 -43.27 14.49 3.82
N PRO A 209 -43.19 15.40 2.83
CA PRO A 209 -42.96 16.82 3.09
C PRO A 209 -44.19 17.46 3.76
N VAL A 210 -43.94 18.31 4.75
CA VAL A 210 -44.94 19.06 5.52
C VAL A 210 -44.48 20.52 5.61
N LYS A 211 -45.34 21.46 5.21
CA LYS A 211 -45.05 22.90 5.25
C LYS A 211 -45.24 23.50 6.64
#